data_AF-A0A359IHZ2-F1
#
_entry.id   AF-A0A359IHZ2-F1
#
_cell.length_a   1.000
_cell.length_b   1.000
_cell.length_c   1.000
_cell.angle_alpha   90.00
_cell.angle_beta   90.00
_cell.angle_gamma   90.00
#
_symmetry.space_group_name_H-M   'P 1'
#
loop_
_entity.id
_entity.type
_entity.pdbx_description
1 polymer ?
#
loop_
_entity_poly.entity_id
_entity_poly.type
_entity_poly.pdbx_seq_one_letter_code
_entity_poly.pdbx_strand_id
1 'polypeptide(L)'
;MVNRGKSKKISEHIEEMKKVGYTRGHYFRGAEIQKRGFTKIPDIIYNTNEKFVCGVVLHINEFEYYAPISSFKVKQQSNILISELATGKVLSSIRFSFMFPVDPSNVNIKDFSKETSRQQDLLNKEYIFCNNNRELIYSKAKQIYNKVYNGFDVYFNRNCCDFKLLEHKCREYFVNYIHVRYFFRNPFFIFFILFCIIFFNIWYSF
;
A
#
# COMPACT_ATOMS: atom_id res chain seq x y z
N MET A 1 29.62 -2.37 -25.68
CA MET A 1 29.48 -1.46 -24.52
C MET A 1 28.01 -1.41 -24.12
N VAL A 2 27.59 -2.18 -23.12
CA VAL A 2 26.16 -2.41 -22.81
C VAL A 2 25.72 -1.56 -21.60
N ASN A 3 24.76 -0.66 -21.85
CA ASN A 3 23.70 -0.19 -20.96
C ASN A 3 24.03 0.22 -19.50
N ARG A 4 24.95 1.18 -19.30
CA ARG A 4 25.17 1.82 -17.97
C ARG A 4 24.12 2.90 -17.60
N GLY A 5 23.31 3.37 -18.56
CA GLY A 5 22.38 4.50 -18.35
C GLY A 5 21.03 4.16 -17.70
N LYS A 6 20.50 2.94 -17.88
CA LYS A 6 19.21 2.53 -17.27
C LYS A 6 19.32 2.12 -15.80
N SER A 7 20.48 1.62 -15.38
CA SER A 7 20.72 1.16 -14.00
C SER A 7 20.79 2.33 -13.01
N LYS A 8 21.39 3.47 -13.41
CA LYS A 8 21.56 4.65 -12.54
C LYS A 8 20.25 5.36 -12.16
N LYS A 9 19.22 5.28 -13.01
CA LYS A 9 17.91 5.89 -12.73
C LYS A 9 17.03 5.05 -11.80
N ILE A 10 17.31 3.75 -11.68
CA ILE A 10 16.60 2.86 -10.76
C ILE A 10 17.11 3.06 -9.33
N SER A 11 18.42 3.31 -9.15
CA SER A 11 19.03 3.46 -7.81
C SER A 11 18.59 4.72 -7.05
N GLU A 12 18.16 5.78 -7.74
CA GLU A 12 17.76 7.05 -7.09
C GLU A 12 16.35 7.01 -6.47
N HIS A 13 15.50 6.03 -6.82
CA HIS A 13 14.14 5.89 -6.27
C HIS A 13 14.02 4.79 -5.21
N ILE A 14 15.13 4.13 -4.88
CA ILE A 14 15.13 3.12 -3.84
C ILE A 14 15.39 3.81 -2.50
N GLU A 15 14.32 4.35 -1.92
CA GLU A 15 14.33 4.78 -0.52
C GLU A 15 14.61 3.57 0.40
N GLU A 16 14.93 3.87 1.65
CA GLU A 16 14.98 2.84 2.69
C GLU A 16 13.60 2.17 2.82
N MET A 17 13.56 0.84 2.82
CA MET A 17 12.32 0.09 2.92
C MET A 17 11.74 0.27 4.31
N LYS A 18 10.57 0.89 4.39
CA LYS A 18 9.88 1.13 5.66
C LYS A 18 8.84 0.05 5.87
N LYS A 19 8.71 -0.35 7.13
CA LYS A 19 7.59 -1.15 7.58
C LYS A 19 6.53 -0.21 8.12
N VAL A 20 5.31 -0.30 7.62
CA VAL A 20 4.30 0.75 7.81
C VAL A 20 2.92 0.18 8.17
N GLY A 21 2.19 0.92 8.98
CA GLY A 21 0.77 0.71 9.25
C GLY A 21 -0.08 1.36 8.15
N TYR A 22 -1.23 0.78 7.85
CA TYR A 22 -2.13 1.25 6.79
C TYR A 22 -3.57 1.18 7.29
N THR A 23 -4.38 2.22 7.09
CA THR A 23 -5.72 2.34 7.69
C THR A 23 -6.89 2.11 6.72
N ARG A 24 -6.62 1.87 5.41
CA ARG A 24 -7.66 1.99 4.36
C ARG A 24 -7.98 0.72 3.55
N GLY A 25 -7.55 -0.45 4.01
CA GLY A 25 -7.79 -1.71 3.29
C GLY A 25 -9.26 -2.04 3.12
N HIS A 26 -10.14 -1.59 4.02
CA HIS A 26 -11.58 -1.80 3.90
C HIS A 26 -12.15 -1.19 2.59
N TYR A 27 -11.69 -0.01 2.17
CA TYR A 27 -12.15 0.64 0.94
C TYR A 27 -11.77 -0.17 -0.31
N PHE A 28 -10.50 -0.55 -0.43
CA PHE A 28 -10.03 -1.38 -1.55
C PHE A 28 -10.65 -2.77 -1.57
N ARG A 29 -10.89 -3.38 -0.40
CA ARG A 29 -11.61 -4.65 -0.29
C ARG A 29 -13.02 -4.56 -0.84
N GLY A 30 -13.77 -3.54 -0.44
CA GLY A 30 -15.13 -3.31 -0.92
C GLY A 30 -15.18 -3.17 -2.44
N ALA A 31 -14.25 -2.41 -3.01
CA ALA A 31 -14.16 -2.24 -4.46
C ALA A 31 -13.87 -3.56 -5.21
N GLU A 32 -12.94 -4.39 -4.71
CA GLU A 32 -12.67 -5.69 -5.33
C GLU A 32 -13.86 -6.64 -5.24
N ILE A 33 -14.51 -6.73 -4.07
CA ILE A 33 -15.69 -7.58 -3.87
C ILE A 33 -16.81 -7.15 -4.82
N GLN A 34 -17.06 -5.84 -4.94
CA GLN A 34 -18.08 -5.31 -5.83
C GLN A 34 -17.82 -5.68 -7.31
N LYS A 35 -16.58 -5.59 -7.78
CA LYS A 35 -16.23 -5.87 -9.18
C LYS A 35 -16.13 -7.37 -9.50
N ARG A 36 -15.60 -8.16 -8.57
CA ARG A 36 -15.12 -9.53 -8.82
C ARG A 36 -15.88 -10.60 -8.03
N GLY A 37 -16.66 -10.22 -7.01
CA GLY A 37 -17.26 -11.13 -6.03
C GLY A 37 -16.30 -11.63 -4.95
N PHE A 38 -15.02 -11.25 -4.98
CA PHE A 38 -14.02 -11.63 -3.99
C PHE A 38 -12.89 -10.59 -3.90
N THR A 39 -12.10 -10.63 -2.84
CA THR A 39 -10.92 -9.74 -2.66
C THR A 39 -9.66 -10.54 -2.33
N LYS A 40 -8.51 -10.00 -2.79
CA LYS A 40 -7.17 -10.45 -2.40
C LYS A 40 -6.45 -9.42 -1.54
N ILE A 41 -7.05 -8.25 -1.30
CA ILE A 41 -6.52 -7.28 -0.34
C ILE A 41 -6.53 -7.92 1.06
N PRO A 42 -5.38 -7.94 1.75
CA PRO A 42 -5.30 -8.54 3.07
C PRO A 42 -6.14 -7.77 4.08
N ASP A 43 -6.66 -8.47 5.08
CA ASP A 43 -7.19 -7.81 6.27
C ASP A 43 -6.05 -7.10 7.01
N ILE A 44 -6.34 -5.89 7.47
CA ILE A 44 -5.37 -5.01 8.11
C ILE A 44 -5.46 -5.13 9.63
N ILE A 45 -6.69 -5.21 10.13
CA ILE A 45 -6.97 -5.30 11.55
C ILE A 45 -7.18 -6.78 11.87
N TYR A 46 -6.22 -7.37 12.58
CA TYR A 46 -6.45 -8.62 13.28
C TYR A 46 -6.63 -8.29 14.77
N ASN A 47 -7.43 -9.09 15.48
CA ASN A 47 -7.77 -8.92 16.90
C ASN A 47 -6.56 -8.78 17.84
N THR A 48 -5.35 -9.11 17.37
CA THR A 48 -4.12 -9.12 18.16
C THR A 48 -3.01 -8.21 17.65
N ASN A 49 -2.98 -7.81 16.36
CA ASN A 49 -1.92 -6.98 15.76
C ASN A 49 -2.37 -6.34 14.44
N GLU A 50 -1.86 -5.14 14.15
CA GLU A 50 -1.98 -4.52 12.81
C GLU A 50 -1.07 -5.21 11.80
N LYS A 51 -1.57 -5.44 10.59
CA LYS A 51 -0.76 -6.01 9.52
C LYS A 51 0.19 -4.97 8.95
N PHE A 52 1.48 -5.21 9.14
CA PHE A 52 2.50 -4.38 8.54
C PHE A 52 2.71 -4.69 7.07
N VAL A 53 2.97 -3.64 6.31
CA VAL A 53 3.43 -3.73 4.92
C VAL A 53 4.83 -3.15 4.81
N CYS A 54 5.58 -3.63 3.82
CA CYS A 54 6.88 -3.11 3.43
C CYS A 54 6.69 -2.22 2.20
N GLY A 55 7.36 -1.08 2.17
CA GLY A 55 7.46 -0.29 0.96
C GLY A 55 8.29 0.98 1.14
N VAL A 56 8.50 1.72 0.05
CA VAL A 56 7.88 1.53 -1.28
C VAL A 56 8.55 0.37 -2.04
N VAL A 57 7.78 -0.66 -2.43
CA VAL A 57 8.33 -1.82 -3.19
C VAL A 57 8.33 -1.59 -4.70
N LEU A 58 7.48 -0.69 -5.19
CA LEU A 58 7.40 -0.31 -6.60
C LEU A 58 6.80 1.09 -6.69
N HIS A 59 7.51 1.99 -7.38
CA HIS A 59 6.97 3.26 -7.83
C HIS A 59 6.71 3.17 -9.34
N ILE A 60 5.47 3.40 -9.76
CA ILE A 60 5.07 3.38 -11.17
C ILE A 60 3.99 4.42 -11.43
N ASN A 61 4.22 5.29 -12.42
CA ASN A 61 3.44 6.49 -12.68
C ASN A 61 3.34 7.35 -11.39
N GLU A 62 2.14 7.68 -10.95
CA GLU A 62 1.87 8.41 -9.70
C GLU A 62 1.70 7.51 -8.46
N PHE A 63 1.84 6.18 -8.60
CA PHE A 63 1.51 5.23 -7.54
C PHE A 63 2.74 4.65 -6.83
N GLU A 64 2.66 4.66 -5.50
CA GLU A 64 3.57 3.95 -4.61
C GLU A 64 2.92 2.68 -4.08
N TYR A 65 3.51 1.54 -4.41
CA TYR A 65 3.03 0.23 -3.98
C TYR A 65 3.73 -0.23 -2.71
N TYR A 66 2.93 -0.85 -1.85
CA TYR A 66 3.37 -1.49 -0.62
C TYR A 66 2.95 -2.95 -0.64
N ALA A 67 3.81 -3.84 -0.14
CA ALA A 67 3.56 -5.28 -0.11
C ALA A 67 3.51 -5.80 1.33
N PRO A 68 2.53 -6.63 1.69
CA PRO A 68 2.48 -7.21 3.03
C PRO A 68 3.63 -8.19 3.28
N ILE A 69 4.19 -8.12 4.49
CA ILE A 69 5.06 -9.15 5.04
C ILE A 69 4.19 -10.15 5.81
N SER A 70 4.44 -11.44 5.63
CA SER A 70 3.68 -12.51 6.28
C SER A 70 4.60 -13.62 6.76
N SER A 71 4.25 -14.24 7.89
CA SER A 71 4.91 -15.45 8.41
C SER A 71 4.83 -16.67 7.47
N PHE A 72 4.22 -16.55 6.29
CA PHE A 72 4.18 -17.57 5.26
C PHE A 72 5.58 -17.87 4.71
N LYS A 73 6.07 -19.09 4.89
CA LYS A 73 7.46 -19.49 4.59
C LYS A 73 7.63 -20.32 3.32
N VAL A 74 6.56 -20.52 2.56
CA VAL A 74 6.59 -21.34 1.34
C VAL A 74 6.96 -20.47 0.15
N LYS A 75 7.91 -20.93 -0.68
CA LYS A 75 8.31 -20.23 -1.89
C LYS A 75 7.18 -20.28 -2.92
N GLN A 76 6.83 -19.12 -3.46
CA GLN A 76 5.86 -18.96 -4.55
C GLN A 76 6.47 -18.06 -5.63
N GLN A 77 5.91 -18.15 -6.84
CA GLN A 77 6.38 -17.32 -7.95
C GLN A 77 6.21 -15.81 -7.68
N SER A 78 5.22 -15.44 -6.86
CA SER A 78 4.87 -14.06 -6.49
C SER A 78 5.41 -13.59 -5.14
N ASN A 79 6.38 -14.29 -4.55
CA ASN A 79 6.96 -13.87 -3.28
C ASN A 79 8.49 -13.95 -3.24
N ILE A 80 9.04 -13.24 -2.27
CA ILE A 80 10.42 -13.39 -1.82
C ILE A 80 10.37 -13.88 -0.38
N LEU A 81 11.14 -14.92 -0.08
CA LEU A 81 11.33 -15.38 1.29
C LEU A 81 12.34 -14.46 1.96
N ILE A 82 12.02 -14.05 3.19
CA ILE A 82 12.91 -13.30 4.06
C ILE A 82 13.64 -14.32 4.92
N SER A 83 14.97 -14.31 4.84
CA SER A 83 15.84 -15.16 5.64
C SER A 83 16.72 -14.32 6.56
N GLU A 84 16.98 -14.84 7.76
CA GLU A 84 17.97 -14.27 8.67
C GLU A 84 19.36 -14.34 8.04
N LEU A 85 20.10 -13.23 8.03
CA LEU A 85 21.42 -13.14 7.40
C LEU A 85 22.44 -14.10 8.03
N ALA A 86 22.41 -14.25 9.36
CA ALA A 86 23.39 -15.05 10.09
C ALA A 86 23.18 -16.56 9.94
N THR A 87 21.93 -17.03 9.91
CA THR A 87 21.60 -18.46 9.97
C THR A 87 21.03 -19.01 8.66
N GLY A 88 20.59 -18.16 7.74
CA GLY A 88 19.82 -18.54 6.55
C GLY A 88 18.39 -18.99 6.85
N LYS A 89 17.95 -18.98 8.12
CA LYS A 89 16.62 -19.43 8.52
C LYS A 89 15.54 -18.55 7.89
N VAL A 90 14.54 -19.18 7.25
CA VAL A 90 13.37 -18.47 6.71
C VAL A 90 12.48 -17.96 7.85
N LEU A 91 12.33 -16.64 7.90
CA LEU A 91 11.53 -15.93 8.89
C LEU A 91 10.11 -15.69 8.38
N SER A 92 9.97 -15.18 7.16
CA SER A 92 8.72 -14.68 6.59
C SER A 92 8.80 -14.56 5.06
N SER A 93 7.81 -13.93 4.43
CA SER A 93 7.85 -13.58 3.01
C SER A 93 7.20 -12.24 2.70
N ILE A 94 7.71 -11.57 1.67
CA ILE A 94 7.11 -10.40 1.03
C ILE A 94 6.14 -10.91 -0.04
N ARG A 95 4.85 -10.56 0.07
CA ARG A 95 3.79 -11.12 -0.78
C ARG A 95 3.32 -10.12 -1.84
N PHE A 96 3.98 -10.10 -2.99
CA PHE A 96 3.66 -9.21 -4.11
C PHE A 96 2.29 -9.49 -4.75
N SER A 97 1.73 -10.70 -4.60
CA SER A 97 0.35 -10.95 -5.03
C SER A 97 -0.67 -10.02 -4.35
N PHE A 98 -0.34 -9.56 -3.15
CA PHE A 98 -1.23 -8.80 -2.30
C PHE A 98 -0.75 -7.36 -2.11
N MET A 99 0.13 -6.87 -3.00
CA MET A 99 0.55 -5.48 -2.97
C MET A 99 -0.57 -4.57 -3.46
N PHE A 100 -0.58 -3.34 -2.97
CA PHE A 100 -1.60 -2.34 -3.32
C PHE A 100 -0.98 -0.93 -3.31
N PRO A 101 -1.54 0.00 -4.10
CA PRO A 101 -1.09 1.39 -4.10
C PRO A 101 -1.57 2.07 -2.81
N VAL A 102 -0.72 2.90 -2.21
CA VAL A 102 -1.07 3.71 -1.04
C VAL A 102 -0.60 5.14 -1.27
N ASP A 103 -1.47 6.08 -0.94
CA ASP A 103 -1.09 7.49 -0.85
C ASP A 103 -0.16 7.68 0.36
N PRO A 104 1.06 8.23 0.18
CA PRO A 104 2.07 8.39 1.23
C PRO A 104 1.57 9.12 2.48
N SER A 105 0.58 10.02 2.35
CA SER A 105 -0.03 10.72 3.48
C SER A 105 -0.78 9.81 4.46
N ASN A 106 -1.01 8.54 4.09
CA ASN A 106 -1.79 7.56 4.85
C ASN A 106 -0.93 6.41 5.37
N VAL A 107 0.38 6.63 5.37
CA VAL A 107 1.38 5.67 5.74
C VAL A 107 2.06 6.17 7.01
N ASN A 108 1.98 5.39 8.08
CA ASN A 108 2.68 5.68 9.32
C ASN A 108 3.87 4.72 9.46
N ILE A 109 5.06 5.28 9.65
CA ILE A 109 6.28 4.49 9.91
C ILE A 109 6.09 3.71 11.21
N LYS A 110 6.36 2.41 11.15
CA LYS A 110 6.28 1.57 12.33
C LYS A 110 7.48 1.83 13.24
N ASP A 111 7.19 2.29 14.45
CA ASP A 111 8.17 2.39 15.52
C ASP A 111 8.37 1.01 16.17
N PHE A 112 9.54 0.41 15.95
CA PHE A 112 9.86 -0.92 16.49
C PHE A 112 10.04 -0.88 18.02
N SER A 113 10.48 0.25 18.59
CA SER A 113 10.78 0.35 20.03
C SER A 113 9.57 0.10 20.94
N LYS A 114 8.35 0.23 20.39
CA LYS A 114 7.07 0.03 21.10
C LYS A 114 6.61 -1.44 21.14
N GLU A 115 7.32 -2.34 20.48
CA GLU A 115 6.97 -3.77 20.40
C GLU A 115 7.67 -4.59 21.50
N THR A 116 7.23 -5.84 21.71
CA THR A 116 7.97 -6.75 22.62
C THR A 116 9.36 -7.06 22.10
N SER A 117 10.32 -7.37 22.97
CA SER A 117 11.71 -7.68 22.58
C SER A 117 11.83 -8.73 21.47
N ARG A 118 11.01 -9.78 21.54
CA ARG A 118 10.95 -10.84 20.51
C ARG A 118 10.41 -10.32 19.18
N GLN A 119 9.40 -9.46 19.20
CA GLN A 119 8.87 -8.85 17.98
C GLN A 119 9.90 -7.89 17.38
N GLN A 120 10.55 -7.06 18.19
CA GLN A 120 11.60 -6.14 17.76
C GLN A 120 12.73 -6.86 17.00
N ASP A 121 13.24 -7.96 17.56
CA ASP A 121 14.27 -8.79 16.91
C ASP A 121 13.82 -9.28 15.53
N LEU A 122 12.60 -9.81 15.42
CA LEU A 122 12.04 -10.24 14.14
C LEU A 122 11.93 -9.07 13.14
N LEU A 123 11.38 -7.93 13.58
CA LEU A 123 11.20 -6.74 12.74
C LEU A 123 12.53 -6.22 12.20
N ASN A 124 13.56 -6.15 13.05
CA ASN A 124 14.91 -5.73 12.67
C ASN A 124 15.53 -6.67 11.63
N LYS A 125 15.39 -8.00 11.82
CA LYS A 125 15.91 -8.98 10.85
C LYS A 125 15.23 -8.86 9.48
N GLU A 126 13.91 -8.68 9.48
CA GLU A 126 13.15 -8.47 8.24
C GLU A 126 13.54 -7.16 7.56
N TYR A 127 13.72 -6.09 8.34
CA TYR A 127 14.14 -4.78 7.85
C TYR A 127 15.52 -4.82 7.19
N ILE A 128 16.51 -5.40 7.87
CA ILE A 128 17.88 -5.59 7.34
C ILE A 128 17.83 -6.37 6.03
N PHE A 129 17.07 -7.47 5.97
CA PHE A 129 16.92 -8.23 4.74
C PHE A 129 16.33 -7.38 3.61
N CYS A 130 15.25 -6.63 3.88
CA CYS A 130 14.60 -5.81 2.86
C CYS A 130 15.55 -4.74 2.30
N ASN A 131 16.30 -4.07 3.17
CA ASN A 131 17.25 -3.02 2.77
C ASN A 131 18.46 -3.55 2.00
N ASN A 132 18.90 -4.77 2.30
CA ASN A 132 19.99 -5.42 1.55
C ASN A 132 19.53 -5.97 0.19
N ASN A 133 18.22 -6.16 -0.02
CA ASN A 133 17.66 -6.80 -1.21
C ASN A 133 16.72 -5.89 -2.02
N ARG A 134 16.88 -4.57 -1.92
CA ARG A 134 15.92 -3.60 -2.47
C ARG A 134 15.73 -3.73 -3.98
N GLU A 135 16.82 -3.91 -4.74
CA GLU A 135 16.75 -4.08 -6.19
C GLU A 135 16.01 -5.37 -6.58
N LEU A 136 16.25 -6.46 -5.85
CA LEU A 136 15.55 -7.73 -6.04
C LEU A 136 14.05 -7.58 -5.76
N ILE A 137 13.70 -6.89 -4.67
CA ILE A 137 12.32 -6.60 -4.28
C ILE A 137 11.62 -5.77 -5.35
N TYR A 138 12.25 -4.69 -5.81
CA TYR A 138 11.72 -3.82 -6.85
C TYR A 138 11.50 -4.56 -8.17
N SER A 139 12.52 -5.28 -8.63
CA SER A 139 12.46 -6.08 -9.86
C SER A 139 11.33 -7.11 -9.80
N LYS A 140 11.19 -7.77 -8.64
CA LYS A 140 10.12 -8.76 -8.42
C LYS A 140 8.74 -8.13 -8.40
N ALA A 141 8.56 -7.00 -7.70
CA ALA A 141 7.30 -6.27 -7.67
C ALA A 141 6.89 -5.83 -9.08
N LYS A 142 7.83 -5.27 -9.86
CA LYS A 142 7.61 -4.86 -11.25
C LYS A 142 7.25 -6.03 -12.16
N GLN A 143 7.91 -7.18 -12.00
CA GLN A 143 7.59 -8.39 -12.75
C GLN A 143 6.14 -8.83 -12.49
N ILE A 144 5.73 -8.90 -11.23
CA ILE A 144 4.37 -9.31 -10.86
C ILE A 144 3.34 -8.28 -11.32
N TYR A 145 3.63 -6.99 -11.16
CA TYR A 145 2.81 -5.90 -11.68
C TYR A 145 2.50 -6.10 -13.16
N ASN A 146 3.54 -6.22 -14.01
CA ASN A 146 3.35 -6.33 -15.45
C ASN A 146 2.53 -7.56 -15.85
N LYS A 147 2.73 -8.70 -15.16
CA LYS A 147 1.97 -9.93 -15.43
C LYS A 147 0.47 -9.77 -15.14
N VAL A 148 0.14 -9.16 -14.00
CA VAL A 148 -1.26 -8.92 -13.59
C VAL A 148 -1.88 -7.81 -14.44
N TYR A 149 -1.16 -6.70 -14.65
CA TYR A 149 -1.67 -5.53 -15.35
C TYR A 149 -2.02 -5.83 -16.81
N ASN A 150 -1.19 -6.61 -17.51
CA ASN A 150 -1.46 -7.03 -18.89
C ASN A 150 -2.62 -8.02 -18.98
N GLY A 151 -2.95 -8.73 -17.89
CA GLY A 151 -4.15 -9.56 -17.78
C GLY A 151 -4.12 -10.87 -18.55
N PHE A 152 -3.01 -11.24 -19.21
CA PHE A 152 -2.93 -12.48 -19.99
C PHE A 152 -2.73 -13.74 -19.13
N ASP A 153 -2.26 -13.60 -17.89
CA ASP A 153 -1.98 -14.74 -17.02
C ASP A 153 -3.16 -15.00 -16.05
N VAL A 154 -3.95 -16.03 -16.38
CA VAL A 154 -5.13 -16.45 -15.61
C VAL A 154 -4.78 -16.79 -14.16
N TYR A 155 -3.60 -17.37 -13.91
CA TYR A 155 -3.18 -17.73 -12.56
C TYR A 155 -2.92 -16.48 -11.73
N PHE A 156 -2.20 -15.50 -12.25
CA PHE A 156 -1.96 -14.24 -11.52
C PHE A 156 -3.25 -13.44 -11.35
N ASN A 157 -4.10 -13.35 -12.37
CA ASN A 157 -5.38 -12.64 -12.25
C ASN A 157 -6.28 -13.21 -11.14
N ARG A 158 -6.26 -14.52 -10.91
CA ARG A 158 -7.03 -15.15 -9.82
C ARG A 158 -6.40 -14.99 -8.44
N ASN A 159 -5.07 -14.93 -8.38
CA ASN A 159 -4.32 -14.97 -7.11
C ASN A 159 -3.80 -13.61 -6.65
N CYS A 160 -3.88 -12.58 -7.49
CA CYS A 160 -3.43 -11.23 -7.19
C CYS A 160 -4.59 -10.26 -7.00
N CYS A 161 -4.27 -9.13 -6.36
CA CYS A 161 -5.14 -7.98 -6.35
C CYS A 161 -5.30 -7.42 -7.78
N ASP A 162 -6.45 -6.83 -8.07
CA ASP A 162 -6.72 -6.17 -9.34
C ASP A 162 -6.03 -4.78 -9.36
N PHE A 163 -4.75 -4.75 -9.76
CA PHE A 163 -3.94 -3.53 -9.70
C PHE A 163 -4.57 -2.36 -10.48
N LYS A 164 -5.19 -2.63 -11.65
CA LYS A 164 -5.89 -1.60 -12.44
C LYS A 164 -7.06 -0.99 -11.67
N LEU A 165 -7.88 -1.82 -11.03
CA LEU A 165 -8.98 -1.35 -10.20
C LEU A 165 -8.47 -0.52 -9.02
N LEU A 166 -7.42 -0.99 -8.34
CA LEU A 166 -6.89 -0.29 -7.17
C LEU A 166 -6.32 1.08 -7.50
N GLU A 167 -5.58 1.20 -8.62
CA GLU A 167 -5.09 2.49 -9.13
C GLU A 167 -6.24 3.46 -9.42
N HIS A 168 -7.30 2.98 -10.11
CA HIS A 168 -8.49 3.78 -10.37
C HIS A 168 -9.13 4.28 -9.08
N LYS A 169 -9.32 3.38 -8.10
CA LYS A 169 -9.90 3.71 -6.80
C LYS A 169 -9.04 4.66 -5.98
N CYS A 170 -7.72 4.55 -6.09
CA CYS A 170 -6.78 5.47 -5.45
C CYS A 170 -6.94 6.89 -6.03
N ARG A 171 -7.07 7.05 -7.35
CA ARG A 171 -7.35 8.34 -7.99
C ARG A 171 -8.71 8.92 -7.61
N GLU A 172 -9.76 8.12 -7.68
CA GLU A 172 -11.13 8.51 -7.31
C GLU A 172 -11.17 9.07 -5.88
N TYR A 173 -10.51 8.39 -4.95
CA TYR A 173 -10.41 8.84 -3.58
C TYR A 173 -9.65 10.16 -3.44
N PHE A 174 -8.51 10.31 -4.13
CA PHE A 174 -7.70 11.54 -4.07
C PHE A 174 -8.50 12.76 -4.54
N VAL A 175 -9.24 12.61 -5.65
CA VAL A 175 -10.14 13.65 -6.17
C VAL A 175 -11.23 14.00 -5.15
N ASN A 176 -11.92 13.01 -4.59
CA ASN A 176 -12.95 13.24 -3.58
C ASN A 176 -12.40 13.93 -2.32
N TYR A 177 -11.22 13.54 -1.85
CA TYR A 177 -10.57 14.16 -0.69
C TYR A 177 -10.26 15.64 -0.94
N ILE A 178 -9.74 15.97 -2.12
CA ILE A 178 -9.50 17.35 -2.53
C ILE A 178 -10.81 18.13 -2.54
N HIS A 179 -11.85 17.65 -3.23
CA HIS A 179 -13.14 18.34 -3.30
C HIS A 179 -13.74 18.62 -1.92
N VAL A 180 -13.76 17.62 -1.04
CA VAL A 180 -14.26 17.76 0.33
C VAL A 180 -13.41 18.76 1.12
N ARG A 181 -12.08 18.67 1.05
CA ARG A 181 -11.19 19.60 1.78
C ARG A 181 -11.31 21.03 1.29
N TYR A 182 -11.48 21.25 -0.01
CA TYR A 182 -11.74 22.58 -0.59
C TYR A 182 -13.13 23.11 -0.21
N PHE A 183 -14.14 22.24 -0.16
CA PHE A 183 -15.49 22.60 0.28
C PHE A 183 -15.50 23.06 1.74
N PHE A 184 -14.81 22.35 2.64
CA PHE A 184 -14.75 22.70 4.07
C PHE A 184 -13.74 23.79 4.44
N ARG A 185 -12.74 24.09 3.58
CA ARG A 185 -11.77 25.19 3.82
C ARG A 185 -12.14 26.50 3.12
N ASN A 186 -13.22 26.54 2.34
CA ASN A 186 -13.68 27.78 1.74
C ASN A 186 -14.54 28.57 2.75
N PRO A 187 -14.02 29.67 3.34
CA PRO A 187 -14.78 30.46 4.30
C PRO A 187 -16.06 31.02 3.68
N PHE A 188 -16.02 31.39 2.39
CA PHE A 188 -17.18 31.91 1.65
C PHE A 188 -18.38 30.95 1.62
N PHE A 189 -18.14 29.63 1.63
CA PHE A 189 -19.23 28.64 1.58
C PHE A 189 -19.82 28.36 2.96
N ILE A 190 -19.00 28.40 4.02
CA ILE A 190 -19.48 28.36 5.41
C ILE A 190 -20.36 29.59 5.69
N PHE A 191 -19.93 30.78 5.25
CA PHE A 191 -20.75 31.99 5.33
C PHE A 191 -22.04 31.85 4.52
N PHE A 192 -22.02 31.22 3.34
CA PHE A 192 -23.22 30.98 2.54
C PHE A 192 -24.21 30.02 3.25
N ILE A 193 -23.74 28.92 3.84
CA ILE A 193 -24.60 27.99 4.59
C ILE A 193 -25.18 28.66 5.85
N LEU A 194 -24.37 29.38 6.62
CA LEU A 194 -24.85 30.14 7.78
C LEU A 194 -25.85 31.22 7.39
N PHE A 195 -25.61 31.93 6.29
CA PHE A 195 -26.54 32.92 5.75
C PHE A 195 -27.87 32.29 5.33
N CYS A 196 -27.86 31.14 4.65
CA CYS A 196 -29.07 30.41 4.31
C CYS A 196 -29.84 29.93 5.54
N ILE A 197 -29.16 29.42 6.58
CA ILE A 197 -29.81 28.98 7.83
C ILE A 197 -30.43 30.18 8.58
N ILE A 198 -29.76 31.33 8.60
CA ILE A 198 -30.28 32.56 9.22
C ILE A 198 -31.52 33.03 8.46
N PHE A 199 -31.48 33.08 7.13
CA PHE A 199 -32.63 33.47 6.31
C PHE A 199 -33.81 32.51 6.42
N PHE A 200 -33.56 31.20 6.56
CA PHE A 200 -34.61 30.20 6.72
C PHE A 200 -35.32 30.33 8.09
N ASN A 201 -34.58 30.66 9.16
CA ASN A 201 -35.18 30.90 10.49
C ASN A 201 -35.95 32.22 10.58
N ILE A 202 -35.53 33.25 9.84
CA ILE A 202 -36.25 34.53 9.79
C ILE A 202 -37.60 34.37 9.05
N TRP A 203 -37.65 33.50 8.03
CA TRP A 203 -38.90 33.22 7.30
C TRP A 203 -39.92 32.42 8.12
N TYR A 204 -39.49 31.59 9.07
CA TYR A 204 -40.38 30.80 9.92
C TYR A 204 -40.91 31.56 11.14
N SER A 205 -40.44 32.79 11.37
CA SER A 205 -40.82 33.63 12.50
C SER A 205 -41.77 34.78 12.12
N PHE A 206 -42.30 34.77 10.90
CA PHE A 206 -43.33 35.68 10.39
C PHE A 206 -44.63 34.96 10.07
#